data_AF-A0A1I0YDC9-F1
#
_entry.id   AF-A0A1I0YDC9-F1
#
_cell.length_a   1.000
_cell.length_b   1.000
_cell.length_c   1.000
_cell.angle_alpha   90.00
_cell.angle_beta   90.00
_cell.angle_gamma   90.00
#
_symmetry.space_group_name_H-M   'P 1'
#
loop_
_entity.id
_entity.type
_entity.pdbx_description
1 polymer ?
#
loop_
_entity_poly.entity_id
_entity_poly.type
_entity_poly.pdbx_seq_one_letter_code
_entity_poly.pdbx_strand_id
1 'polypeptide(L)'
;MAMSKEEWMRRVAEANAQPAYFGLTWGEFDSLPEREQHRIRQRVTQFAATHIGFWKDCDLSKCRRAKRCCGFLTEAQYAMGYNKAYPPCARKQEARRAKIYAGLEALEGRRDDTPKYAGRPSDREEAE
;
A
#
# COMPACT_ATOMS: atom_id res chain seq x y z
N MET A 1 -29.12 -18.28 -14.97
CA MET A 1 -29.83 -18.45 -13.68
C MET A 1 -29.35 -17.34 -12.75
N ALA A 2 -30.28 -16.62 -12.11
CA ALA A 2 -29.92 -15.58 -11.13
C ALA A 2 -29.48 -16.25 -9.81
N MET A 3 -28.39 -15.78 -9.22
CA MET A 3 -27.85 -16.29 -7.96
C MET A 3 -28.80 -15.96 -6.81
N SER A 4 -29.01 -16.89 -5.87
CA SER A 4 -29.85 -16.65 -4.71
C SER A 4 -29.18 -15.66 -3.74
N LYS A 5 -29.99 -14.98 -2.92
CA LYS A 5 -29.48 -14.04 -1.90
C LYS A 5 -28.56 -14.74 -0.90
N GLU A 6 -28.89 -15.97 -0.49
CA GLU A 6 -28.09 -16.75 0.45
C GLU A 6 -26.72 -17.13 -0.14
N GLU A 7 -26.71 -17.57 -1.41
CA GLU A 7 -25.45 -17.90 -2.08
C GLU A 7 -24.58 -16.65 -2.29
N TRP A 8 -25.19 -15.50 -2.59
CA TRP A 8 -24.47 -14.23 -2.67
C TRP A 8 -23.86 -13.83 -1.33
N MET A 9 -24.62 -13.89 -0.24
CA MET A 9 -24.13 -13.59 1.11
C MET A 9 -22.96 -14.50 1.51
N ARG A 10 -23.03 -15.80 1.19
CA ARG A 10 -21.93 -16.73 1.43
C ARG A 10 -20.67 -16.33 0.67
N ARG A 11 -20.79 -16.02 -0.63
CA ARG A 11 -19.64 -15.59 -1.45
C ARG A 11 -19.01 -14.29 -0.94
N VAL A 12 -19.83 -13.35 -0.46
CA VAL A 12 -19.34 -12.11 0.14
C VAL A 12 -18.59 -12.40 1.44
N ALA A 13 -19.12 -13.27 2.31
CA ALA A 13 -18.45 -13.67 3.54
C ALA A 13 -17.11 -14.38 3.27
N GLU A 14 -17.09 -15.30 2.30
CA GLU A 14 -15.87 -15.99 1.86
C GLU A 14 -14.84 -15.01 1.30
N ALA A 15 -15.24 -14.07 0.43
CA ALA A 15 -14.36 -13.04 -0.11
C ALA A 15 -13.82 -12.12 1.00
N ASN A 16 -14.67 -11.70 1.93
CA ASN A 16 -14.29 -10.85 3.05
C ASN A 16 -13.31 -11.54 4.00
N ALA A 17 -13.38 -12.86 4.17
CA ALA A 17 -12.48 -13.63 5.02
C ALA A 17 -11.10 -13.88 4.40
N GLN A 18 -10.92 -13.61 3.09
CA GLN A 18 -9.63 -13.82 2.44
C GLN A 18 -8.56 -12.86 2.98
N PRO A 19 -7.30 -13.32 3.14
CA PRO A 19 -6.20 -12.45 3.52
C PRO A 19 -5.96 -11.33 2.51
N ALA A 20 -5.81 -10.11 3.02
CA ALA A 20 -5.48 -8.90 2.26
C ALA A 20 -4.07 -8.40 2.61
N TYR A 21 -3.98 -7.27 3.32
CA TYR A 21 -2.72 -6.58 3.60
C TYR A 21 -2.36 -6.64 5.08
N PHE A 22 -1.10 -6.96 5.40
CA PHE A 22 -0.53 -6.87 6.75
C PHE A 22 -1.38 -7.55 7.84
N GLY A 23 -1.86 -8.76 7.57
CA GLY A 23 -2.67 -9.54 8.52
C GLY A 23 -4.16 -9.15 8.59
N LEU A 24 -4.59 -8.15 7.82
CA LEU A 24 -6.01 -7.85 7.63
C LEU A 24 -6.63 -8.79 6.60
N THR A 25 -7.90 -9.09 6.79
CA THR A 25 -8.77 -9.66 5.76
C THR A 25 -9.30 -8.57 4.81
N TRP A 26 -9.84 -8.96 3.65
CA TRP A 26 -10.46 -8.01 2.72
C TRP A 26 -11.65 -7.29 3.36
N GLY A 27 -12.48 -7.99 4.13
CA GLY A 27 -13.63 -7.39 4.80
C GLY A 27 -13.21 -6.34 5.83
N GLU A 28 -12.17 -6.63 6.63
CA GLU A 28 -11.62 -5.66 7.57
C GLU A 28 -11.02 -4.46 6.85
N PHE A 29 -10.22 -4.68 5.80
CA PHE A 29 -9.62 -3.61 5.03
C PHE A 29 -10.67 -2.70 4.37
N ASP A 30 -11.71 -3.27 3.77
CA ASP A 30 -12.77 -2.51 3.09
C ASP A 30 -13.66 -1.74 4.08
N SER A 31 -13.74 -2.19 5.33
CA SER A 31 -14.44 -1.48 6.41
C SER A 31 -13.69 -0.24 6.92
N LEU A 32 -12.40 -0.09 6.61
CA LEU A 32 -11.60 1.05 7.06
C LEU A 32 -12.00 2.35 6.34
N PRO A 33 -11.81 3.52 6.99
CA PRO A 33 -11.92 4.80 6.31
C PRO A 33 -11.03 4.84 5.06
N GLU A 34 -11.53 5.45 3.97
CA GLU A 34 -10.84 5.52 2.67
C GLU A 34 -9.38 5.98 2.80
N ARG A 35 -9.14 6.92 3.74
CA ARG A 35 -7.80 7.45 3.99
C ARG A 35 -6.84 6.42 4.55
N GLU A 36 -7.30 5.56 5.46
CA GLU A 36 -6.47 4.50 6.03
C GLU A 36 -6.23 3.40 5.00
N GLN A 37 -7.23 3.10 4.16
CA GLN A 37 -7.04 2.21 3.01
C GLN A 37 -5.91 2.71 2.08
N HIS A 38 -5.87 4.00 1.76
CA HIS A 38 -4.78 4.58 0.97
C HIS A 38 -3.43 4.46 1.65
N ARG A 39 -3.38 4.70 2.97
CA ARG A 39 -2.16 4.61 3.75
C ARG A 39 -1.59 3.18 3.75
N ILE A 40 -2.45 2.19 3.92
CA ILE A 40 -2.09 0.77 3.85
C ILE A 40 -1.58 0.41 2.45
N ARG A 41 -2.29 0.80 1.39
CA ARG A 41 -1.85 0.58 0.00
C ARG A 41 -0.49 1.23 -0.27
N GLN A 42 -0.23 2.44 0.24
CA GLN A 42 1.09 3.08 0.14
C GLN A 42 2.18 2.34 0.91
N ARG A 43 1.89 1.77 2.08
CA ARG A 43 2.86 0.94 2.80
C ARG A 43 3.23 -0.32 2.00
N VAL A 44 2.25 -0.95 1.36
CA VAL A 44 2.46 -2.13 0.50
C VAL A 44 3.38 -1.78 -0.67
N THR A 45 3.10 -0.69 -1.39
CA THR A 45 3.95 -0.26 -2.51
C THR A 45 5.32 0.26 -2.05
N GLN A 46 5.42 0.89 -0.88
CA GLN A 46 6.72 1.24 -0.26
C GLN A 46 7.57 0.01 0.04
N PHE A 47 6.95 -1.08 0.50
CA PHE A 47 7.65 -2.33 0.78
C PHE A 47 8.24 -2.92 -0.50
N ALA A 48 7.44 -3.04 -1.56
CA ALA A 48 7.93 -3.49 -2.86
C ALA A 48 9.00 -2.55 -3.44
N ALA A 49 8.77 -1.23 -3.41
CA ALA A 49 9.74 -0.23 -3.86
C ALA A 49 11.09 -0.34 -3.09
N THR A 50 11.03 -0.66 -1.81
CA THR A 50 12.23 -0.90 -0.99
C THR A 50 12.95 -2.17 -1.44
N HIS A 51 12.21 -3.25 -1.65
CA HIS A 51 12.76 -4.55 -2.07
C HIS A 51 13.51 -4.45 -3.41
N ILE A 52 12.94 -3.74 -4.38
CA ILE A 52 13.55 -3.53 -5.70
C ILE A 52 14.60 -2.39 -5.71
N GLY A 53 14.90 -1.79 -4.55
CA GLY A 53 16.01 -0.83 -4.42
C GLY A 53 15.76 0.57 -4.97
N PHE A 54 14.50 1.00 -5.13
CA PHE A 54 14.15 2.34 -5.66
C PHE A 54 14.72 3.51 -4.85
N TRP A 55 15.07 3.28 -3.60
CA TRP A 55 15.73 4.30 -2.80
C TRP A 55 17.10 4.70 -3.36
N LYS A 56 17.73 3.92 -4.25
CA LYS A 56 19.04 4.24 -4.84
C LYS A 56 18.96 5.39 -5.85
N ASP A 57 17.87 5.48 -6.60
CA ASP A 57 17.62 6.47 -7.66
C ASP A 57 16.40 7.38 -7.37
N CYS A 58 15.87 7.33 -6.15
CA CYS A 58 14.78 8.19 -5.72
C CYS A 58 15.24 9.64 -5.53
N ASP A 59 14.45 10.60 -5.98
CA ASP A 59 14.73 12.04 -5.83
C ASP A 59 14.63 12.52 -4.38
N LEU A 60 13.86 11.81 -3.54
CA LEU A 60 13.71 12.12 -2.12
C LEU A 60 14.97 11.73 -1.34
N SER A 61 15.69 12.74 -0.84
CA SER A 61 16.89 12.57 -0.01
C SER A 61 16.65 11.72 1.24
N LYS A 62 15.44 11.75 1.81
CA LYS A 62 15.03 10.91 2.96
C LYS A 62 15.10 9.42 2.59
N CYS A 63 14.62 9.04 1.40
CA CYS A 63 14.64 7.64 0.96
C CYS A 63 16.08 7.13 0.76
N ARG A 64 16.93 7.91 0.07
CA ARG A 64 18.35 7.57 -0.16
C ARG A 64 19.09 7.34 1.15
N ARG A 65 18.96 8.27 2.11
CA ARG A 65 19.60 8.19 3.43
C ARG A 65 19.11 7.01 4.26
N ALA A 66 17.81 6.75 4.26
CA ALA A 66 17.21 5.65 5.01
C ALA A 66 17.41 4.27 4.35
N LYS A 67 17.97 4.23 3.13
CA LYS A 67 18.11 3.01 2.31
C LYS A 67 16.80 2.23 2.14
N ARG A 68 15.68 2.94 2.05
CA ARG A 68 14.32 2.38 1.85
C ARG A 68 13.35 3.43 1.34
N CYS A 69 12.20 3.01 0.83
CA CYS A 69 11.12 3.92 0.46
C CYS A 69 10.46 4.49 1.73
N CYS A 70 10.35 5.80 1.82
CA CYS A 70 9.71 6.52 2.93
C CYS A 70 8.62 7.48 2.44
N GLY A 71 8.22 7.38 1.16
CA GLY A 71 7.35 8.36 0.53
C GLY A 71 5.88 8.10 0.84
N PHE A 72 5.26 9.02 1.59
CA PHE A 72 3.80 9.12 1.69
C PHE A 72 3.32 10.34 0.91
N LEU A 73 2.09 10.27 0.42
CA LEU A 73 1.42 11.42 -0.17
C LEU A 73 1.06 12.44 0.92
N THR A 74 1.35 13.72 0.65
CA THR A 74 0.85 14.86 1.44
C THR A 74 -0.57 15.24 0.99
N GLU A 75 -1.33 15.98 1.81
CA GLU A 75 -2.67 16.45 1.42
C GLU A 75 -2.68 17.21 0.09
N ALA A 76 -1.68 18.07 -0.12
CA ALA A 76 -1.51 18.77 -1.39
C ALA A 76 -1.36 17.78 -2.56
N GLN A 77 -0.63 16.68 -2.39
CA GLN A 77 -0.46 15.68 -3.43
C GLN A 77 -1.74 14.86 -3.68
N TYR A 78 -2.56 14.63 -2.65
CA TYR A 78 -3.90 14.08 -2.84
C TYR A 78 -4.79 15.02 -3.67
N ALA A 79 -4.80 16.32 -3.34
CA ALA A 79 -5.55 17.32 -4.09
C ALA A 79 -5.08 17.44 -5.55
N MET A 80 -3.80 17.21 -5.81
CA MET A 80 -3.22 17.19 -7.16
C MET A 80 -3.50 15.90 -7.96
N GLY A 81 -4.30 14.96 -7.43
CA GLY A 81 -4.69 13.73 -8.13
C GLY A 81 -3.56 12.71 -8.27
N TYR A 82 -2.64 12.64 -7.31
CA TYR A 82 -1.66 11.55 -7.29
C TYR A 82 -2.35 10.20 -7.12
N ASN A 83 -1.75 9.13 -7.64
CA ASN A 83 -2.29 7.80 -7.40
C ASN A 83 -2.13 7.45 -5.91
N LYS A 84 -3.27 7.27 -5.25
CA LYS A 84 -3.39 7.10 -3.80
C LYS A 84 -2.73 5.83 -3.25
N ALA A 85 -2.39 4.87 -4.12
CA ALA A 85 -1.74 3.62 -3.74
C ALA A 85 -0.20 3.68 -3.80
N TYR A 86 0.40 4.66 -4.47
CA TYR A 86 1.83 4.69 -4.73
C TYR A 86 2.54 5.83 -3.97
N PRO A 87 3.84 5.66 -3.65
CA PRO A 87 4.64 6.74 -3.10
C PRO A 87 4.75 7.92 -4.10
N PRO A 88 4.95 9.15 -3.60
CA PRO A 88 4.98 10.37 -4.44
C PRO A 88 6.08 10.35 -5.51
N CYS A 89 7.17 9.62 -5.31
CA CYS A 89 8.26 9.50 -6.28
C CYS A 89 7.91 8.66 -7.53
N ALA A 90 6.80 7.91 -7.50
CA ALA A 90 6.25 7.19 -8.65
C ALA A 90 5.16 8.00 -9.39
N ARG A 91 5.05 9.31 -9.10
CA ARG A 91 4.06 10.20 -9.73
C ARG A 91 4.32 10.32 -11.22
N LYS A 92 3.30 10.01 -12.05
CA LYS A 92 3.33 10.13 -13.53
C LYS A 92 4.47 9.34 -14.20
N GLN A 93 5.14 8.47 -13.45
CA GLN A 93 6.19 7.60 -13.97
C GLN A 93 5.61 6.18 -14.03
N GLU A 94 4.81 5.91 -15.05
CA GLU A 94 4.17 4.60 -15.24
C GLU A 94 5.20 3.46 -15.24
N ALA A 95 6.38 3.67 -15.84
CA ALA A 95 7.48 2.72 -15.78
C ALA A 95 7.96 2.43 -14.35
N ARG A 96 7.97 3.42 -13.45
CA ARG A 96 8.29 3.20 -12.02
C ARG A 96 7.17 2.46 -11.31
N ARG A 97 5.90 2.76 -11.61
CA ARG A 97 4.75 2.04 -11.03
C ARG A 97 4.74 0.57 -11.44
N ALA A 98 4.96 0.29 -12.72
CA ALA A 98 5.05 -1.06 -13.26
C ALA A 98 6.16 -1.87 -12.57
N LYS A 99 7.33 -1.28 -12.35
CA LYS A 99 8.42 -1.91 -11.60
C LYS A 99 8.07 -2.18 -10.13
N ILE A 100 7.38 -1.26 -9.46
CA ILE A 100 6.88 -1.48 -8.08
C ILE A 100 5.88 -2.64 -8.07
N TYR A 101 4.99 -2.69 -9.06
CA TYR A 101 4.01 -3.76 -9.19
C TYR A 101 4.66 -5.12 -9.44
N ALA A 102 5.64 -5.21 -10.35
CA ALA A 102 6.45 -6.41 -10.53
C ALA A 102 7.20 -6.82 -9.25
N GLY A 103 7.63 -5.84 -8.45
CA GLY A 103 8.19 -6.08 -7.12
C GLY A 103 7.18 -6.68 -6.15
N LEU A 104 5.89 -6.32 -6.24
CA LEU A 104 4.82 -6.93 -5.45
C LEU A 104 4.54 -8.36 -5.88
N GLU A 105 4.47 -8.64 -7.18
CA GLU A 105 4.31 -10.00 -7.72
C GLU A 105 5.47 -10.91 -7.28
N ALA A 106 6.71 -10.41 -7.31
CA ALA A 106 7.88 -11.15 -6.84
C ALA A 106 7.91 -11.40 -5.31
N LEU A 107 7.04 -10.71 -4.57
CA LEU A 107 6.84 -10.88 -3.13
C LEU A 107 5.56 -11.68 -2.83
N GLU A 108 4.78 -12.04 -3.84
CA GLU A 108 3.59 -12.88 -3.68
C GLU A 108 4.02 -14.29 -3.24
N GLY A 109 3.53 -14.72 -2.07
CA GLY A 109 4.02 -15.91 -1.35
C GLY A 109 4.97 -15.64 -0.19
N ARG A 110 5.45 -14.39 -0.01
CA ARG A 110 6.13 -13.89 1.20
C ARG A 110 5.24 -12.93 2.01
N ARG A 111 3.91 -13.08 1.88
CA ARG A 111 2.90 -12.18 2.47
C ARG A 111 2.90 -12.18 4.00
N ASP A 112 3.50 -13.19 4.64
CA ASP A 112 3.65 -13.28 6.10
C ASP A 112 4.85 -12.50 6.65
N ASP A 113 5.75 -12.01 5.77
CA ASP A 113 6.82 -11.09 6.17
C ASP A 113 6.21 -9.71 6.43
N THR A 114 5.63 -9.54 7.62
CA THR A 114 5.27 -8.22 8.11
C THR A 114 6.54 -7.36 8.10
N PRO A 115 6.54 -6.16 7.50
CA PRO A 115 7.70 -5.30 7.59
C PRO A 115 8.01 -5.08 9.07
N LYS A 116 9.26 -5.35 9.50
CA LYS A 116 9.75 -5.07 10.87
C LYS A 116 9.59 -3.60 11.32
N TYR A 117 9.08 -2.73 10.46
CA TYR A 117 8.93 -1.31 10.70
C TYR A 117 7.49 -0.94 11.09
N ALA A 118 7.25 -0.81 12.40
CA ALA A 118 5.98 -0.37 12.99
C ALA A 118 5.69 1.16 12.85
N GLY A 119 6.44 1.86 11.98
CA GLY A 119 6.47 3.33 11.93
C GLY A 119 7.46 3.93 12.93
N ARG A 120 7.99 5.12 12.64
CA ARG A 120 8.61 5.98 13.67
C ARG A 120 7.48 6.81 14.29
N PRO A 121 7.48 7.10 15.60
CA PRO A 121 6.47 7.95 16.22
C PRO A 121 6.25 9.30 15.49
N SER A 122 7.31 9.88 14.92
CA SER A 122 7.24 11.11 14.10
C SER A 122 6.50 10.94 12.75
N ASP A 123 6.15 9.73 12.34
CA ASP A 123 5.30 9.46 11.18
C ASP A 123 3.81 9.35 11.61
N ARG A 124 3.49 9.54 12.91
CA ARG A 124 2.14 9.43 13.52
C ARG A 124 1.54 10.77 14.02
N GLU A 125 2.26 11.89 13.94
CA GLU A 125 1.79 13.23 14.36
C GLU A 125 1.93 14.16 13.13
N GLU A 126 0.98 15.01 12.75
CA GLU A 126 0.19 15.95 13.56
C GLU A 126 -1.32 15.79 13.31
N ALA A 127 -2.07 15.51 14.38
CA ALA A 127 -3.48 15.86 14.48
C ALA A 127 -3.57 16.78 15.71
N GLU A 128 -3.46 18.09 15.46
CA GLU A 128 -4.08 19.12 16.31
C GLU A 128 -5.47 19.44 15.76
#